data_AF-A0A8T4D333-F1
#
_entry.id   AF-A0A8T4D333-F1
#
_cell.length_a   1.000
_cell.length_b   1.000
_cell.length_c   1.000
_cell.angle_alpha   90.00
_cell.angle_beta   90.00
_cell.angle_gamma   90.00
#
_symmetry.space_group_name_H-M   'P 1'
#
loop_
_entity.id
_entity.type
_entity.pdbx_description
1 polymer ?
#
loop_
_entity_poly.entity_id
_entity_poly.type
_entity_poly.pdbx_seq_one_letter_code
_entity_poly.pdbx_strand_id
1 'polypeptide(L)'
;MRDGTDEIIKTKLYGEIETLEQQYRALKGYLAGKDDNSLEIVGAAKGFRDTLNKISTRVLTLYTLEGQKTKITWDSLLTNIDNALETLKSSRSKPKPAIQLALNISEPKIEEVMSYLLTLKKSLQ
;
A
#
# COMPACT_ATOMS: atom_id res chain seq x y z
N MET A 1 -12.79 -21.74 -19.14
CA MET A 1 -11.55 -20.94 -19.20
C MET A 1 -11.42 -19.90 -18.07
N ARG A 2 -12.41 -19.73 -17.18
CA ARG A 2 -12.34 -18.78 -16.04
C ARG A 2 -11.32 -19.18 -14.97
N ASP A 3 -11.26 -20.48 -14.63
CA ASP A 3 -10.43 -20.99 -13.53
C ASP A 3 -8.93 -20.63 -13.66
N GLY A 4 -8.37 -20.64 -14.88
CA GLY A 4 -6.97 -20.30 -15.09
C GLY A 4 -6.65 -18.82 -14.88
N THR A 5 -7.61 -17.92 -15.11
CA THR A 5 -7.40 -16.48 -14.93
C THR A 5 -7.51 -16.09 -13.46
N ASP A 6 -8.46 -16.69 -12.74
CA ASP A 6 -8.68 -16.47 -11.32
C ASP A 6 -7.46 -16.89 -10.49
N GLU A 7 -6.92 -18.09 -10.76
CA GLU A 7 -5.73 -18.60 -10.06
C GLU A 7 -4.48 -17.75 -10.31
N ILE A 8 -4.31 -17.21 -11.52
CA ILE A 8 -3.23 -16.26 -11.83
C ILE A 8 -3.40 -14.96 -11.03
N ILE A 9 -4.62 -14.45 -10.91
CA ILE A 9 -4.90 -13.21 -10.16
C ILE A 9 -4.65 -13.43 -8.67
N LYS A 10 -5.14 -14.54 -8.09
CA LYS A 10 -4.91 -14.90 -6.69
C LYS A 10 -3.42 -15.03 -6.39
N THR A 11 -2.66 -15.75 -7.22
CA THR A 11 -1.21 -15.91 -7.07
C THR A 11 -0.47 -14.58 -7.09
N LYS A 12 -0.82 -13.69 -8.04
CA LYS A 12 -0.19 -12.36 -8.13
C LYS A 12 -0.58 -11.47 -6.96
N LEU A 13 -1.84 -11.50 -6.54
CA LEU A 13 -2.34 -10.74 -5.39
C LEU A 13 -1.65 -11.19 -4.10
N TYR A 14 -1.48 -12.50 -3.92
CA TYR A 14 -0.73 -13.07 -2.80
C TYR A 14 0.70 -12.52 -2.72
N GLY A 15 1.45 -12.58 -3.83
CA GLY A 15 2.84 -12.09 -3.88
C GLY A 15 2.95 -10.56 -3.72
N GLU A 16 1.97 -9.81 -4.22
CA GLU A 16 1.93 -8.36 -4.03
C GLU A 16 1.65 -8.00 -2.56
N ILE A 17 0.75 -8.71 -1.87
CA ILE A 17 0.53 -8.49 -0.43
C ILE A 17 1.79 -8.83 0.39
N GLU A 18 2.54 -9.87 0.02
CA GLU A 18 3.85 -10.17 0.64
C GLU A 18 4.86 -9.04 0.45
N THR A 19 4.95 -8.52 -0.77
CA THR A 19 5.82 -7.40 -1.09
C THR A 19 5.40 -6.16 -0.29
N LEU A 20 4.11 -5.88 -0.20
CA LEU A 20 3.58 -4.74 0.57
C LEU A 20 3.91 -4.87 2.06
N GLU A 21 3.82 -6.07 2.63
CA GLU A 21 4.15 -6.33 4.03
C GLU A 21 5.63 -6.00 4.33
N GLN A 22 6.55 -6.43 3.46
CA GLN A 22 7.97 -6.12 3.60
C GLN A 22 8.23 -4.61 3.48
N GLN A 23 7.60 -3.96 2.50
CA GLN A 23 7.69 -2.50 2.31
C GLN A 23 7.13 -1.72 3.51
N TYR A 24 6.02 -2.17 4.09
CA TYR A 24 5.45 -1.58 5.29
C TYR A 24 6.41 -1.67 6.48
N ARG A 25 7.02 -2.84 6.71
CA ARG A 25 8.03 -3.03 7.77
C ARG A 25 9.25 -2.12 7.56
N ALA A 26 9.76 -2.04 6.34
CA ALA A 26 10.88 -1.16 6.00
C ALA A 26 10.52 0.32 6.24
N LEU A 27 9.35 0.76 5.76
CA LEU A 27 8.86 2.12 5.97
C LEU A 27 8.73 2.44 7.46
N LYS A 28 8.15 1.55 8.28
CA LYS A 28 8.11 1.74 9.74
C LYS A 28 9.51 1.87 10.34
N GLY A 29 10.45 1.04 9.90
CA GLY A 29 11.84 1.10 10.33
C GLY A 29 12.47 2.47 10.10
N TYR A 30 12.32 3.01 8.88
CA TYR A 30 12.81 4.34 8.54
C TYR A 30 12.11 5.46 9.33
N LEU A 31 10.79 5.34 9.55
CA LEU A 31 10.03 6.34 10.31
C LEU A 31 10.32 6.28 11.83
N ALA A 32 10.76 5.15 12.36
CA ALA A 32 11.14 4.99 13.78
C ALA A 32 12.62 5.28 14.05
N GLY A 33 13.50 5.05 13.07
CA GLY A 33 14.96 5.20 13.20
C GLY A 33 15.39 6.65 13.48
N LYS A 34 16.58 6.84 14.07
CA LYS A 34 17.13 8.18 14.32
C LYS A 34 17.76 8.80 13.07
N ASP A 35 18.14 7.97 12.10
CA ASP A 35 18.80 8.40 10.87
C ASP A 35 17.78 8.94 9.85
N ASP A 36 17.98 10.18 9.42
CA ASP A 36 17.09 10.87 8.47
C ASP A 36 17.56 10.62 7.03
N ASN A 37 17.57 9.35 6.61
CA ASN A 37 17.89 9.01 5.22
C ASN A 37 16.70 9.33 4.30
N SER A 38 16.66 10.58 3.87
CA SER A 38 15.60 11.16 3.05
C SER A 38 15.30 10.36 1.78
N LEU A 39 16.32 9.84 1.09
CA LEU A 39 16.15 9.07 -0.14
C LEU A 39 15.47 7.72 0.12
N GLU A 40 15.90 7.02 1.18
CA GLU A 40 15.31 5.75 1.59
C GLU A 40 13.86 5.90 2.02
N ILE A 41 13.53 6.96 2.77
CA ILE A 41 12.15 7.25 3.20
C ILE A 41 11.24 7.50 2.00
N VAL A 42 11.67 8.34 1.06
CA VAL A 42 10.90 8.63 -0.16
C VAL A 42 10.75 7.37 -1.03
N GLY A 43 11.83 6.61 -1.20
CA GLY A 43 11.83 5.35 -1.94
C GLY A 43 10.88 4.31 -1.33
N ALA A 44 10.92 4.13 -0.01
CA ALA A 44 10.06 3.21 0.71
C ALA A 44 8.58 3.63 0.64
N ALA A 45 8.27 4.91 0.84
CA ALA A 45 6.91 5.42 0.74
C ALA A 45 6.32 5.25 -0.66
N LYS A 46 7.11 5.57 -1.70
CA LYS A 46 6.72 5.37 -3.10
C LYS A 46 6.51 3.90 -3.42
N GLY A 47 7.44 3.03 -3.01
CA GLY A 47 7.33 1.59 -3.23
C GLY A 47 6.08 0.99 -2.58
N PHE A 48 5.82 1.35 -1.32
CA PHE A 48 4.61 0.95 -0.60
C PHE A 48 3.34 1.40 -1.34
N ARG A 49 3.26 2.69 -1.70
CA ARG A 49 2.12 3.27 -2.42
C ARG A 49 1.86 2.56 -3.75
N ASP A 50 2.91 2.34 -4.54
CA ASP A 50 2.77 1.73 -5.86
C ASP A 50 2.31 0.27 -5.78
N THR A 51 2.81 -0.49 -4.80
CA THR A 51 2.34 -1.85 -4.54
C THR A 51 0.89 -1.87 -4.04
N LEU A 52 0.53 -0.96 -3.12
CA LEU A 52 -0.84 -0.86 -2.61
C LEU A 52 -1.84 -0.54 -3.74
N ASN A 53 -1.47 0.34 -4.68
CA ASN A 53 -2.30 0.66 -5.83
C ASN A 53 -2.49 -0.53 -6.80
N LYS A 54 -1.45 -1.36 -6.99
CA LYS A 54 -1.56 -2.62 -7.75
C LYS A 54 -2.52 -3.60 -7.08
N ILE A 55 -2.40 -3.75 -5.76
CA ILE A 55 -3.30 -4.57 -4.94
C ILE A 55 -4.75 -4.07 -5.10
N SER A 56 -5.00 -2.76 -5.01
CA SER A 56 -6.34 -2.18 -5.24
C SER A 56 -6.94 -2.63 -6.56
N THR A 57 -6.16 -2.56 -7.65
CA THR A 57 -6.60 -2.96 -8.98
C THR A 57 -6.91 -4.46 -9.04
N ARG A 58 -6.09 -5.30 -8.43
CA ARG A 58 -6.29 -6.76 -8.39
C ARG A 58 -7.49 -7.18 -7.54
N VAL A 59 -7.68 -6.54 -6.39
CA VAL A 59 -8.86 -6.76 -5.55
C VAL A 59 -10.11 -6.45 -6.35
N LEU A 60 -10.19 -5.29 -6.99
CA LEU A 60 -11.34 -4.94 -7.84
C LEU A 60 -11.55 -5.97 -8.96
N THR A 61 -10.48 -6.42 -9.60
CA THR A 61 -10.56 -7.43 -10.67
C THR A 61 -11.07 -8.77 -10.15
N LEU A 62 -10.53 -9.27 -9.03
CA LEU A 62 -10.92 -10.54 -8.42
C LEU A 62 -12.42 -10.56 -8.07
N TYR A 63 -12.88 -9.57 -7.30
CA TYR A 63 -14.28 -9.48 -6.90
C TYR A 63 -15.22 -9.29 -8.12
N THR A 64 -14.78 -8.56 -9.14
CA THR A 64 -15.56 -8.43 -10.39
C THR A 64 -15.74 -9.76 -11.11
N LEU A 65 -14.69 -10.60 -11.15
CA LEU A 65 -14.75 -11.94 -11.74
C LEU A 65 -15.68 -12.87 -10.96
N GLU A 66 -15.74 -12.70 -9.63
CA GLU A 66 -16.67 -13.39 -8.74
C GLU A 66 -18.10 -12.84 -8.77
N GLY A 67 -18.38 -11.82 -9.60
CA GLY A 67 -19.69 -11.19 -9.71
C GLY A 67 -20.07 -10.30 -8.51
N GLN A 68 -19.11 -9.97 -7.66
CA GLN A 68 -19.29 -9.15 -6.47
C GLN A 68 -18.89 -7.69 -6.74
N LYS A 69 -19.64 -6.75 -6.15
CA LYS A 69 -19.23 -5.35 -6.12
C LYS A 69 -18.39 -5.12 -4.88
N THR A 70 -17.15 -4.68 -5.07
CA THR A 70 -16.26 -4.25 -3.99
C THR A 70 -15.84 -2.81 -4.17
N LYS A 71 -15.47 -2.13 -3.08
CA LYS A 71 -14.91 -0.78 -3.09
C LYS A 71 -13.60 -0.79 -2.33
N ILE A 72 -12.62 -0.08 -2.86
CA ILE A 72 -11.36 0.17 -2.16
C ILE A 72 -11.62 1.18 -1.04
N THR A 73 -11.36 0.77 0.20
CA THR A 73 -11.62 1.60 1.38
C THR A 73 -10.41 2.46 1.76
N TRP A 74 -9.23 2.21 1.18
CA TRP A 74 -7.96 2.87 1.51
C TRP A 74 -7.48 3.89 0.46
N ASP A 75 -8.39 4.44 -0.34
CA ASP A 75 -8.05 5.46 -1.34
C ASP A 75 -7.48 6.74 -0.70
N SER A 76 -7.92 7.07 0.51
CA SER A 76 -7.38 8.22 1.27
C SER A 76 -5.90 8.04 1.61
N LEU A 77 -5.48 6.80 1.95
CA LEU A 77 -4.08 6.48 2.25
C LEU A 77 -3.19 6.67 1.03
N LEU A 78 -3.64 6.17 -0.13
CA LEU A 78 -2.94 6.39 -1.40
C LEU A 78 -2.80 7.88 -1.71
N THR A 79 -3.91 8.63 -1.58
CA THR A 79 -3.97 10.06 -1.88
C THR A 79 -3.06 10.87 -0.95
N ASN A 80 -3.07 10.57 0.35
CA ASN A 80 -2.26 11.29 1.32
C ASN A 80 -0.76 11.03 1.12
N ILE A 81 -0.38 9.79 0.79
CA ILE A 81 1.02 9.48 0.45
C ILE A 81 1.42 10.22 -0.83
N ASP A 82 0.56 10.25 -1.86
CA ASP A 82 0.82 10.99 -3.10
C ASP A 82 1.03 12.49 -2.85
N ASN A 83 0.15 13.11 -2.05
CA ASN A 83 0.26 14.52 -1.70
C ASN A 83 1.58 14.83 -0.96
N ALA A 84 1.99 13.95 -0.03
CA ALA A 84 3.26 14.11 0.66
C ALA A 84 4.46 13.95 -0.28
N LEU A 85 4.44 12.93 -1.15
CA LEU A 85 5.50 12.73 -2.14
C LEU A 85 5.60 13.92 -3.11
N GLU A 86 4.49 14.50 -3.54
CA GLU A 86 4.48 15.66 -4.44
C GLU A 86 4.98 16.94 -3.74
N THR A 87 4.59 17.13 -2.48
CA THR A 87 5.10 18.22 -1.64
C THR A 87 6.62 18.12 -1.47
N LEU A 88 7.15 16.90 -1.32
CA LEU A 88 8.59 16.67 -1.17
C LEU A 88 9.39 16.90 -2.47
N LYS A 89 8.76 16.77 -3.64
CA LYS A 89 9.41 17.14 -4.92
C LYS A 89 9.54 18.65 -5.09
N SER A 90 8.54 19.39 -4.63
CA SER A 90 8.43 20.84 -4.86
C SER A 90 9.01 21.69 -3.72
N SER A 91 9.36 21.10 -2.58
CA SER A 91 9.85 21.83 -1.40
C SER A 91 11.10 21.22 -0.78
N ARG A 92 11.86 22.01 -0.01
CA ARG A 92 12.98 21.53 0.84
C ARG A 92 12.50 20.88 2.14
N SER A 93 11.26 20.39 2.19
CA SER A 93 10.71 19.82 3.42
C SER A 93 11.33 18.46 3.72
N LYS A 94 11.41 18.11 5.01
CA LYS A 94 11.98 16.84 5.45
C LYS A 94 11.01 15.69 5.15
N PRO A 95 11.44 14.62 4.46
CA PRO A 95 10.56 13.50 4.11
C PRO A 95 9.89 12.84 5.30
N LYS A 96 10.63 12.62 6.38
CA LYS A 96 10.14 11.90 7.55
C LYS A 96 8.84 12.47 8.16
N PRO A 97 8.78 13.75 8.58
CA PRO A 97 7.55 14.32 9.13
C PRO A 97 6.42 14.41 8.10
N ALA A 98 6.73 14.67 6.83
CA ALA A 98 5.71 14.73 5.78
C ALA A 98 5.01 13.38 5.56
N ILE A 99 5.80 12.30 5.45
CA ILE A 99 5.27 10.94 5.31
C ILE A 99 4.55 10.50 6.60
N GLN A 100 5.11 10.77 7.78
CA GLN A 100 4.41 10.47 9.06
C GLN A 100 3.06 11.16 9.15
N LEU A 101 2.97 12.44 8.78
CA LEU A 101 1.73 13.18 8.76
C LEU A 101 0.72 12.54 7.81
N ALA A 102 1.12 12.23 6.57
CA ALA A 102 0.26 11.57 5.59
C ALA A 102 -0.32 10.25 6.10
N LEU A 103 0.51 9.41 6.73
CA LEU A 103 0.05 8.16 7.33
C LEU A 103 -0.92 8.41 8.50
N ASN A 104 -0.63 9.40 9.35
CA ASN A 104 -1.42 9.69 10.54
C ASN A 104 -2.81 10.28 10.21
N ILE A 105 -2.93 11.10 9.16
CA ILE A 105 -4.21 11.71 8.76
C ILE A 105 -5.06 10.79 7.87
N SER A 106 -4.53 9.65 7.45
CA SER A 106 -5.26 8.69 6.63
C SER A 106 -6.32 7.95 7.45
N GLU A 107 -7.46 7.71 6.82
CA GLU A 107 -8.57 6.90 7.33
C GLU A 107 -9.10 6.00 6.20
N PRO A 108 -9.01 4.66 6.33
CA PRO A 108 -8.53 3.88 7.48
C PRO A 108 -7.02 4.07 7.76
N LYS A 109 -6.60 3.74 8.98
CA LYS A 109 -5.17 3.73 9.37
C LYS A 109 -4.43 2.66 8.58
N ILE A 110 -3.13 2.88 8.34
CA ILE A 110 -2.31 1.94 7.59
C ILE A 110 -2.30 0.53 8.23
N GLU A 111 -2.34 0.44 9.56
CA GLU A 111 -2.47 -0.83 10.29
C GLU A 111 -3.77 -1.58 9.95
N GLU A 112 -4.89 -0.88 9.80
CA GLU A 112 -6.18 -1.46 9.45
C GLU A 112 -6.18 -1.98 8.01
N VAL A 113 -5.60 -1.21 7.09
CA VAL A 113 -5.40 -1.63 5.70
C VAL A 113 -4.54 -2.89 5.64
N MET A 114 -3.42 -2.92 6.36
CA MET A 114 -2.55 -4.09 6.41
C MET A 114 -3.27 -5.30 7.03
N SER A 115 -4.05 -5.10 8.10
CA SER A 115 -4.82 -6.18 8.72
C SER A 115 -5.86 -6.78 7.77
N TYR A 116 -6.57 -5.94 7.02
CA TYR A 116 -7.49 -6.39 5.98
C TYR A 116 -6.77 -7.20 4.90
N LEU A 117 -5.66 -6.68 4.37
CA LEU A 117 -4.91 -7.35 3.30
C LEU A 117 -4.28 -8.67 3.76
N LEU A 118 -3.82 -8.76 5.00
CA LEU A 118 -3.31 -10.02 5.56
C LEU A 118 -4.42 -11.05 5.74
N THR A 119 -5.64 -10.62 6.08
CA THR A 119 -6.80 -11.51 6.12
C THR A 119 -7.14 -12.01 4.72
N LEU A 120 -7.17 -11.11 3.74
CA LEU A 120 -7.39 -11.47 2.34
C LEU A 120 -6.31 -12.44 1.84
N LYS A 121 -5.03 -12.20 2.15
CA LYS A 121 -3.93 -13.09 1.76
C LYS A 121 -4.16 -14.53 2.22
N LYS A 122 -4.67 -14.74 3.45
CA LYS A 122 -4.97 -16.07 3.99
C LYS A 122 -6.11 -16.77 3.25
N SER A 123 -7.07 -16.03 2.69
CA SER A 123 -8.17 -16.61 1.91
C SER A 123 -7.81 -16.90 0.45
N LEU A 124 -6.61 -16.49 0.00
CA LEU A 124 -6.11 -16.81 -1.35
C LEU A 124 -5.33 -18.13 -1.40
N GLN A 125 -5.08 -18.75 -0.25
CA GLN A 125 -4.47 -20.08 -0.11
C GLN A 125 -5.56 -21.16 -0.14
#